data_AF-A0A971TUU2-F1
#
_entry.id   AF-A0A971TUU2-F1
#
_cell.length_a   1.000
_cell.length_b   1.000
_cell.length_c   1.000
_cell.angle_alpha   90.00
_cell.angle_beta   90.00
_cell.angle_gamma   90.00
#
_symmetry.space_group_name_H-M   'P 1'
#
loop_
_entity.id
_entity.type
_entity.pdbx_description
1 polymer ?
#
loop_
_entity_poly.entity_id
_entity_poly.type
_entity_poly.pdbx_seq_one_letter_code
_entity_poly.pdbx_strand_id
1 'polypeptide(L)'
;MKDRDSFLLYHSFYEPVKEMTLEEKGMLFDAIYEYQISGVIPELTPALKVAFLYMKSQFERDSKKYERVCNRNRENGLKGGRKRNNPEEPKKPSGLFGNPKEPKKADTDTDTDTDTDKEESIKKKNRRFSPPSLLEIQNYFSELSIKRGLKINTTHEAEKYEAFYTSKGWFVGKNKMVDWKAAVRNWIKNVKPTNGHSFETLTQEKSLM
;
A
#
# COMPACT_ATOMS: atom_id res chain seq x y z
N MET A 1 -24.25 17.30 -8.71
CA MET A 1 -23.67 15.96 -8.96
C MET A 1 -23.45 15.63 -10.45
N LYS A 2 -23.54 16.59 -11.39
CA LYS A 2 -23.63 16.32 -12.84
C LYS A 2 -22.35 15.82 -13.56
N ASP A 3 -21.19 15.76 -12.89
CA ASP A 3 -19.89 15.52 -13.56
C ASP A 3 -19.28 14.14 -13.27
N ARG A 4 -20.07 13.15 -12.81
CA ARG A 4 -19.57 11.78 -12.59
C ARG A 4 -20.43 10.75 -13.28
N ASP A 5 -19.76 9.83 -13.95
CA ASP A 5 -20.38 8.71 -14.66
C ASP A 5 -20.74 7.52 -13.74
N SER A 6 -20.32 7.57 -12.47
CA SER A 6 -20.49 6.46 -11.52
C SER A 6 -20.54 6.92 -10.07
N PHE A 7 -21.20 6.11 -9.23
CA PHE A 7 -21.17 6.20 -7.78
C PHE A 7 -20.85 4.82 -7.17
N LEU A 8 -20.48 4.79 -5.88
CA LEU A 8 -20.08 3.57 -5.19
C LEU A 8 -21.17 3.11 -4.22
N LEU A 9 -21.47 1.82 -4.21
CA LEU A 9 -22.27 1.18 -3.18
C LEU A 9 -21.35 0.44 -2.22
N TYR A 10 -21.41 0.82 -0.93
CA TYR A 10 -20.53 0.27 0.09
C TYR A 10 -21.14 -0.96 0.74
N HIS A 11 -20.29 -1.88 1.20
CA HIS A 11 -20.76 -3.05 1.97
C HIS A 11 -21.53 -2.65 3.24
N SER A 12 -21.21 -1.51 3.86
CA SER A 12 -21.93 -0.97 5.01
C SER A 12 -23.39 -0.63 4.71
N PHE A 13 -23.77 -0.51 3.44
CA PHE A 13 -25.15 -0.27 3.02
C PHE A 13 -26.01 -1.52 3.09
N TYR A 14 -25.42 -2.71 3.19
CA TYR A 14 -26.18 -3.95 3.22
C TYR A 14 -26.92 -4.13 4.54
N GLU A 15 -26.28 -3.85 5.67
CA GLU A 15 -26.85 -4.10 7.00
C GLU A 15 -28.19 -3.38 7.22
N PRO A 16 -28.34 -2.08 6.88
CA PRO A 16 -29.61 -1.37 7.03
C PRO A 16 -30.74 -1.86 6.11
N VAL A 17 -30.43 -2.59 5.04
CA VAL A 17 -31.42 -2.98 4.02
C VAL A 17 -31.60 -4.49 3.92
N LYS A 18 -30.87 -5.30 4.69
CA LYS A 18 -30.84 -6.76 4.55
C LYS A 18 -32.23 -7.37 4.69
N GLU A 19 -33.02 -6.88 5.66
CA GLU A 19 -34.36 -7.38 6.00
C GLU A 19 -35.48 -6.77 5.13
N MET A 20 -35.16 -5.85 4.21
CA MET A 20 -36.15 -5.27 3.31
C MET A 20 -36.61 -6.29 2.26
N THR A 21 -37.87 -6.18 1.86
CA THR A 21 -38.44 -6.92 0.73
C THR A 21 -37.76 -6.53 -0.59
N LEU A 22 -37.90 -7.35 -1.62
CA LEU A 22 -37.33 -7.04 -2.93
C LEU A 22 -37.94 -5.78 -3.55
N GLU A 23 -39.23 -5.55 -3.32
CA GLU A 23 -39.95 -4.35 -3.76
C GLU A 23 -39.36 -3.09 -3.08
N GLU A 24 -39.21 -3.11 -1.75
CA GLU A 24 -38.58 -2.03 -1.00
C GLU A 24 -37.13 -1.76 -1.42
N LYS A 25 -36.34 -2.81 -1.66
CA LYS A 25 -34.98 -2.69 -2.19
C LYS A 25 -34.96 -2.06 -3.58
N GLY A 26 -35.93 -2.41 -4.44
CA GLY A 26 -36.12 -1.81 -5.76
C GLY A 26 -36.44 -0.32 -5.66
N MET A 27 -37.43 0.04 -4.83
CA MET A 27 -37.80 1.44 -4.58
C MET A 27 -36.63 2.27 -4.05
N LEU A 28 -35.84 1.70 -3.13
CA LEU A 28 -34.64 2.36 -2.61
C LEU A 28 -33.57 2.54 -3.69
N PHE A 29 -33.37 1.53 -4.54
CA PHE A 29 -32.39 1.57 -5.62
C PHE A 29 -32.75 2.63 -6.67
N ASP A 30 -34.01 2.69 -7.09
CA ASP A 30 -34.52 3.72 -8.00
C ASP A 30 -34.34 5.12 -7.39
N ALA A 31 -34.66 5.28 -6.10
CA ALA A 31 -34.46 6.53 -5.39
C ALA A 31 -32.99 6.99 -5.33
N ILE A 32 -32.05 6.05 -5.18
CA ILE A 32 -30.62 6.34 -5.24
C ILE A 32 -30.23 6.87 -6.63
N TYR A 33 -30.69 6.22 -7.70
CA TYR A 33 -30.40 6.67 -9.07
C TYR A 33 -31.00 8.03 -9.37
N GLU A 34 -32.25 8.25 -8.99
CA GLU A 34 -32.91 9.53 -9.18
C GLU A 34 -32.14 10.65 -8.48
N TYR A 35 -31.70 10.42 -7.23
CA TYR A 35 -30.86 11.37 -6.51
C TYR A 35 -29.49 11.59 -7.17
N GLN A 36 -28.82 10.54 -7.63
CA GLN A 36 -27.48 10.67 -8.25
C GLN A 36 -27.54 11.40 -9.61
N ILE A 37 -28.59 11.17 -10.39
CA ILE A 37 -28.77 11.78 -11.73
C ILE A 37 -29.30 13.22 -11.61
N SER A 38 -30.35 13.42 -10.83
CA SER A 38 -31.11 14.68 -10.80
C SER A 38 -30.80 15.56 -9.59
N GLY A 39 -30.30 14.98 -8.49
CA GLY A 39 -30.14 15.66 -7.19
C GLY A 39 -31.44 15.78 -6.39
N VAL A 40 -32.57 15.30 -6.91
CA VAL A 40 -33.87 15.33 -6.24
C VAL A 40 -33.93 14.26 -5.15
N ILE A 41 -34.56 14.60 -4.02
CA ILE A 41 -34.87 13.64 -2.98
C ILE A 41 -36.29 13.12 -3.26
N PRO A 42 -36.46 11.84 -3.61
CA PRO A 42 -37.77 11.29 -3.92
C PRO A 42 -38.62 11.11 -2.66
N GLU A 43 -39.93 11.04 -2.85
CA GLU A 43 -40.86 10.70 -1.78
C GLU A 43 -40.77 9.20 -1.46
N LEU A 44 -40.52 8.89 -0.19
CA LEU A 44 -40.26 7.53 0.29
C LEU A 44 -41.03 7.28 1.58
N THR A 45 -41.35 6.02 1.84
CA THR A 45 -41.86 5.59 3.15
C THR A 45 -40.85 5.93 4.26
N PRO A 46 -41.27 6.12 5.52
CA PRO A 46 -40.35 6.47 6.61
C PRO A 46 -39.16 5.51 6.73
N ALA A 47 -39.36 4.21 6.57
CA ALA A 47 -38.30 3.20 6.63
C ALA A 47 -37.29 3.36 5.48
N LEU A 48 -37.76 3.48 4.24
CA LEU A 48 -36.91 3.71 3.06
C LEU A 48 -36.17 5.05 3.15
N LYS A 49 -36.81 6.08 3.69
CA LYS A 49 -36.22 7.40 3.88
C LYS A 49 -35.03 7.36 4.83
N VAL A 50 -35.12 6.60 5.93
CA VAL A 50 -33.99 6.45 6.87
C VAL A 50 -32.80 5.77 6.19
N ALA A 51 -33.03 4.67 5.48
CA ALA A 51 -31.98 3.98 4.74
C ALA A 51 -31.37 4.88 3.65
N PHE A 52 -32.21 5.58 2.88
CA PHE A 52 -31.78 6.53 1.87
C PHE A 52 -30.95 7.67 2.47
N LEU A 53 -31.37 8.27 3.59
CA LEU A 53 -30.63 9.36 4.25
C LEU A 53 -29.25 8.92 4.73
N TYR A 54 -29.13 7.69 5.25
CA TYR A 54 -27.84 7.11 5.60
C TYR A 54 -26.91 7.03 4.39
N MET A 55 -27.39 6.49 3.27
CA MET A 55 -26.61 6.37 2.03
C MET A 55 -26.29 7.74 1.42
N LYS A 56 -27.26 8.66 1.41
CA LYS A 56 -27.11 10.05 0.97
C LYS A 56 -25.98 10.76 1.72
N SER A 57 -25.88 10.55 3.03
CA SER A 57 -24.78 11.14 3.82
C SER A 57 -23.40 10.70 3.35
N GLN A 58 -23.25 9.43 2.95
CA GLN A 58 -21.99 8.92 2.37
C GLN A 58 -21.76 9.50 0.97
N PHE A 59 -22.80 9.52 0.13
CA PHE A 59 -22.71 10.11 -1.21
C PHE A 59 -22.30 11.58 -1.20
N GLU A 60 -22.78 12.36 -0.23
CA GLU A 60 -22.38 13.76 -0.05
C GLU A 60 -20.93 13.90 0.40
N ARG A 61 -20.45 13.03 1.30
CA ARG A 61 -19.04 12.99 1.71
C ARG A 61 -18.12 12.67 0.53
N ASP A 62 -18.47 11.64 -0.23
CA ASP A 62 -17.77 11.26 -1.46
C ASP A 62 -17.83 12.38 -2.51
N SER A 63 -18.94 13.10 -2.53
CA SER A 63 -19.12 14.22 -3.44
C SER A 63 -18.13 15.33 -3.15
N LYS A 64 -18.12 15.80 -1.91
CA LYS A 64 -17.19 16.83 -1.41
C LYS A 64 -15.74 16.41 -1.55
N LYS A 65 -15.41 15.15 -1.24
CA LYS A 65 -14.05 14.63 -1.34
C LYS A 65 -13.52 14.72 -2.78
N TYR A 66 -14.31 14.26 -3.75
CA TYR A 66 -13.92 14.33 -5.16
C TYR A 66 -13.84 15.77 -5.65
N GLU A 67 -14.77 16.67 -5.27
CA GLU A 67 -14.69 18.08 -5.63
C GLU A 67 -13.40 18.74 -5.12
N ARG A 68 -13.01 18.46 -3.86
CA ARG A 68 -11.73 18.91 -3.30
C ARG A 68 -10.54 18.42 -4.14
N VAL A 69 -10.56 17.15 -4.56
CA VAL A 69 -9.50 16.58 -5.41
C VAL A 69 -9.46 17.24 -6.78
N CYS A 70 -10.61 17.43 -7.43
CA CYS A 70 -10.71 18.09 -8.73
C CYS A 70 -10.23 19.53 -8.68
N ASN A 71 -10.62 20.30 -7.65
CA ASN A 71 -10.20 21.68 -7.47
C ASN A 71 -8.68 21.76 -7.22
N ARG A 72 -8.14 20.94 -6.32
CA ARG A 72 -6.70 20.86 -6.07
C ARG A 72 -5.92 20.49 -7.34
N ASN A 73 -6.40 19.52 -8.11
CA ASN A 73 -5.74 19.10 -9.34
C ASN A 73 -5.82 20.19 -10.43
N ARG A 74 -6.95 20.89 -10.52
CA ARG A 74 -7.13 22.04 -11.43
C ARG A 74 -6.16 23.17 -11.08
N GLU A 75 -6.06 23.54 -9.81
CA GLU A 75 -5.11 24.56 -9.33
C GLU A 75 -3.65 24.17 -9.60
N ASN A 76 -3.29 22.90 -9.34
CA ASN A 76 -1.96 22.39 -9.64
C ASN A 76 -1.67 22.36 -11.15
N GLY A 77 -2.68 22.05 -11.97
CA GLY A 77 -2.59 22.11 -13.43
C GLY A 77 -2.37 23.53 -13.95
N LEU A 78 -3.08 24.53 -13.37
CA LEU A 78 -2.91 25.95 -13.70
C LEU A 78 -1.52 26.48 -13.32
N LYS A 79 -0.94 26.01 -12.21
CA LYS A 79 0.44 26.32 -11.82
C LYS A 79 1.48 25.73 -12.78
N GLY A 80 1.05 24.82 -13.66
CA GLY A 80 1.89 24.15 -14.64
C GLY A 80 2.79 23.08 -14.02
N GLY A 81 3.32 22.22 -14.88
CA GLY A 81 4.38 21.29 -14.48
C GLY A 81 5.71 22.00 -14.27
N ARG A 82 6.70 21.27 -13.76
CA ARG A 82 8.09 21.76 -13.67
C ARG A 82 8.55 22.25 -15.05
N LYS A 83 9.06 23.48 -15.12
CA LYS A 83 9.61 24.06 -16.35
C LYS A 83 10.69 23.13 -16.92
N ARG A 84 10.56 22.78 -18.22
CA ARG A 84 11.52 21.92 -18.92
C ARG A 84 12.86 22.61 -19.19
N ASN A 85 12.82 23.91 -19.46
CA ASN A 85 14.01 24.71 -19.73
C ASN A 85 14.35 25.55 -18.49
N ASN A 86 15.60 25.44 -18.04
CA ASN A 86 16.14 26.10 -16.85
C ASN A 86 15.31 25.83 -15.57
N PRO A 87 15.30 24.58 -15.06
CA PRO A 87 14.54 24.25 -13.88
C PRO A 87 15.13 24.98 -12.67
N GLU A 88 14.40 25.93 -12.09
CA GLU A 88 14.73 26.42 -10.75
C GLU A 88 14.83 25.24 -9.79
N GLU A 89 15.91 25.20 -9.01
CA GLU A 89 16.03 24.22 -7.94
C GLU A 89 14.87 24.43 -6.96
N PRO A 90 14.20 23.36 -6.53
CA PRO A 90 13.09 23.48 -5.61
C PRO A 90 13.57 24.18 -4.34
N LYS A 91 12.87 25.25 -3.92
CA LYS A 91 13.09 25.89 -2.63
C LYS A 91 12.96 24.80 -1.57
N LYS A 92 14.08 24.46 -0.91
CA LYS A 92 14.08 23.50 0.20
C LYS A 92 13.10 24.03 1.25
N PRO A 93 12.17 23.21 1.77
CA PRO A 93 11.22 23.66 2.77
C PRO A 93 12.00 24.21 3.98
N SER A 94 11.68 25.43 4.40
CA SER A 94 12.26 26.05 5.59
C SER A 94 11.64 25.39 6.83
N GLY A 95 12.26 24.32 7.33
CA GLY A 95 11.72 23.63 8.49
C GLY A 95 12.43 22.34 8.91
N LEU A 96 13.73 22.17 8.63
CA LEU A 96 14.45 21.01 9.17
C LEU A 96 15.94 21.28 9.32
N PHE A 97 16.40 21.43 10.56
CA PHE A 97 17.81 21.29 10.90
C PHE A 97 18.14 19.79 10.88
N GLY A 98 18.91 19.36 9.88
CA GLY A 98 19.26 17.95 9.65
C GLY A 98 18.53 17.33 8.46
N ASN A 99 19.24 16.54 7.64
CA ASN A 99 18.64 15.77 6.56
C ASN A 99 17.75 14.65 7.16
N PRO A 100 16.45 14.59 6.84
CA PRO A 100 15.63 13.44 7.18
C PRO A 100 16.06 12.27 6.28
N LYS A 101 16.31 11.10 6.87
CA LYS A 101 16.77 9.88 6.14
C LYS A 101 15.72 9.25 5.23
N GLU A 102 14.51 9.79 5.16
CA GLU A 102 13.46 9.34 4.25
C GLU A 102 12.62 10.55 3.77
N PRO A 103 12.24 10.62 2.48
CA PRO A 103 11.26 11.59 2.05
C PRO A 103 9.91 11.24 2.68
N LYS A 104 9.40 12.10 3.56
CA LYS A 104 7.97 12.10 3.85
C LYS A 104 7.27 12.30 2.51
N LYS A 105 6.41 11.36 2.13
CA LYS A 105 5.55 11.51 0.95
C LYS A 105 4.82 12.85 1.10
N ALA A 106 4.46 13.47 -0.03
CA ALA A 106 3.57 14.63 -0.03
C ALA A 106 2.44 14.37 0.98
N ASP A 107 2.10 15.37 1.80
CA ASP A 107 0.80 15.39 2.48
C ASP A 107 -0.26 15.37 1.38
N THR A 108 -0.59 14.17 0.92
CA THR A 108 -1.99 13.84 0.70
C THR A 108 -2.62 14.08 2.06
N ASP A 109 -3.12 15.29 2.22
CA ASP A 109 -4.20 15.59 3.15
C ASP A 109 -5.38 14.70 2.70
N THR A 110 -5.25 13.43 3.05
CA THR A 110 -6.36 12.50 3.15
C THR A 110 -6.90 12.79 4.53
N ASP A 111 -7.80 13.76 4.59
CA ASP A 111 -8.90 13.74 5.55
C ASP A 111 -9.55 12.36 5.40
N THR A 112 -9.06 11.45 6.20
CA THR A 112 -9.68 10.19 6.50
C THR A 112 -10.21 10.41 7.90
N ASP A 113 -11.37 11.05 7.99
CA ASP A 113 -12.22 10.92 9.17
C ASP A 113 -12.42 9.42 9.36
N THR A 114 -11.71 8.90 10.36
CA THR A 114 -11.73 7.49 10.70
C THR A 114 -12.76 7.36 11.81
N ASP A 115 -14.05 7.36 11.45
CA ASP A 115 -15.07 6.84 12.35
C ASP A 115 -14.77 5.37 12.58
N THR A 116 -14.29 5.10 13.79
CA THR A 116 -13.84 3.81 14.26
C THR A 116 -15.03 3.07 14.84
N ASP A 117 -15.81 2.39 13.98
CA ASP A 117 -16.62 1.27 14.43
C ASP A 117 -15.88 -0.02 14.08
N LYS A 118 -15.36 -0.63 15.13
CA LYS A 118 -14.47 -1.77 15.11
C LYS A 118 -15.32 -3.04 15.11
N GLU A 119 -15.69 -3.53 13.94
CA GLU A 119 -16.06 -4.94 13.78
C GLU A 119 -15.07 -5.66 12.86
N GLU A 120 -14.58 -6.77 13.39
CA GLU A 120 -13.55 -7.62 12.82
C GLU A 120 -13.98 -8.18 11.46
N SER A 121 -13.27 -7.80 10.41
CA SER A 121 -13.10 -8.69 9.27
C SER A 121 -11.69 -8.52 8.71
N ILE A 122 -11.03 -9.66 8.56
CA ILE A 122 -9.65 -9.82 8.12
C ILE A 122 -9.52 -9.33 6.67
N LYS A 123 -9.30 -8.03 6.48
CA LYS A 123 -8.75 -7.49 5.24
C LYS A 123 -7.25 -7.40 5.42
N LYS A 124 -6.49 -8.15 4.62
CA LYS A 124 -5.03 -7.98 4.47
C LYS A 124 -4.76 -6.54 4.04
N LYS A 125 -4.64 -5.63 5.02
CA LYS A 125 -4.04 -4.31 4.83
C LYS A 125 -2.69 -4.57 4.15
N ASN A 126 -2.42 -3.85 3.06
CA ASN A 126 -1.09 -3.86 2.42
C ASN A 126 -0.05 -3.67 3.53
N ARG A 127 0.60 -4.77 3.94
CA ARG A 127 1.63 -4.72 4.96
C ARG A 127 2.73 -3.87 4.35
N ARG A 128 3.05 -2.73 4.98
CA ARG A 128 4.25 -1.98 4.63
C ARG A 128 5.41 -2.97 4.67
N PHE A 129 6.27 -2.93 3.65
CA PHE A 129 7.39 -3.86 3.58
C PHE A 129 8.24 -3.75 4.84
N SER A 130 8.31 -4.85 5.58
CA SER A 130 9.22 -5.03 6.70
C SER A 130 10.41 -5.84 6.20
N PRO A 131 11.64 -5.31 6.31
CA PRO A 131 12.84 -6.10 6.06
C PRO A 131 12.79 -7.42 6.85
N PRO A 132 13.09 -8.57 6.22
CA PRO A 132 13.25 -9.83 6.94
C PRO A 132 14.47 -9.79 7.85
N SER A 133 14.45 -10.62 8.89
CA SER A 133 15.64 -10.89 9.69
C SER A 133 16.66 -11.74 8.92
N LEU A 134 17.93 -11.66 9.30
CA LEU A 134 19.00 -12.48 8.70
C LEU A 134 18.67 -13.98 8.76
N LEU A 135 18.06 -14.43 9.87
CA LEU A 135 17.66 -15.83 10.06
C LEU A 135 16.57 -16.25 9.07
N GLU A 136 15.57 -15.40 8.82
CA GLU A 136 14.54 -15.67 7.81
C GLU A 136 15.14 -15.78 6.41
N ILE A 137 16.07 -14.89 6.08
CA ILE A 137 16.79 -14.91 4.80
C ILE A 137 17.57 -16.22 4.67
N GLN A 138 18.40 -16.58 5.66
CA GLN A 138 19.21 -17.79 5.68
C GLN A 138 18.36 -19.06 5.53
N ASN A 139 17.26 -19.16 6.28
CA ASN A 139 16.33 -20.29 6.18
C ASN A 139 15.78 -20.44 4.76
N TYR A 140 15.44 -19.31 4.11
CA TYR A 140 14.91 -19.34 2.76
C TYR A 140 15.97 -19.69 1.71
N PHE A 141 17.23 -19.26 1.88
CA PHE A 141 18.35 -19.70 1.06
C PHE A 141 18.59 -21.21 1.19
N SER A 142 18.55 -21.76 2.40
CA SER A 142 18.67 -23.21 2.65
C SER A 142 17.52 -24.01 2.04
N GLU A 143 16.29 -23.53 2.18
CA GLU A 143 15.13 -24.16 1.53
C GLU A 143 15.29 -24.21 0.00
N LEU A 144 15.74 -23.12 -0.62
CA LEU A 144 15.95 -23.05 -2.06
C LEU A 144 17.16 -23.88 -2.54
N SER A 145 18.22 -23.99 -1.74
CA SER A 145 19.40 -24.79 -2.10
C SER A 145 19.04 -26.28 -2.15
N ILE A 146 18.30 -26.78 -1.15
CA ILE A 146 17.81 -28.16 -1.10
C ILE A 146 16.87 -28.44 -2.29
N LYS A 147 15.87 -27.56 -2.51
CA LYS A 147 14.89 -27.73 -3.60
C LYS A 147 15.51 -27.76 -4.99
N ARG A 148 16.64 -27.07 -5.20
CA ARG A 148 17.33 -26.98 -6.49
C ARG A 148 18.59 -27.86 -6.58
N GLY A 149 18.92 -28.61 -5.53
CA GLY A 149 20.15 -29.41 -5.46
C GLY A 149 21.44 -28.59 -5.55
N LEU A 150 21.43 -27.32 -5.11
CA LEU A 150 22.56 -26.41 -5.22
C LEU A 150 23.48 -26.53 -4.00
N LYS A 151 24.78 -26.71 -4.25
CA LYS A 151 25.83 -26.64 -3.21
C LYS A 151 26.33 -25.20 -3.09
N ILE A 152 25.68 -24.43 -2.23
CA ILE A 152 26.02 -23.03 -1.92
C ILE A 152 26.18 -22.86 -0.41
N ASN A 153 27.07 -21.96 0.01
CA ASN A 153 27.18 -21.54 1.40
C ASN A 153 26.01 -20.59 1.73
N THR A 154 24.92 -21.15 2.25
CA THR A 154 23.67 -20.41 2.48
C THR A 154 23.81 -19.31 3.53
N THR A 155 24.65 -19.52 4.54
CA THR A 155 24.96 -18.50 5.57
C THR A 155 25.65 -17.29 4.94
N HIS A 156 26.73 -17.52 4.20
CA HIS A 156 27.50 -16.43 3.60
C HIS A 156 26.73 -15.66 2.51
N GLU A 157 25.89 -16.36 1.73
CA GLU A 157 25.05 -15.72 0.71
C GLU A 157 23.89 -14.93 1.32
N ALA A 158 23.34 -15.38 2.45
CA ALA A 158 22.33 -14.63 3.18
C ALA A 158 22.90 -13.31 3.76
N GLU A 159 24.10 -13.34 4.33
CA GLU A 159 24.79 -12.14 4.84
C GLU A 159 25.06 -11.12 3.73
N LYS A 160 25.57 -11.56 2.58
CA LYS A 160 25.78 -10.68 1.40
C LYS A 160 24.48 -10.06 0.91
N TYR A 161 23.42 -10.86 0.86
CA TYR A 161 22.11 -10.42 0.41
C TYR A 161 21.52 -9.36 1.36
N GLU A 162 21.58 -9.60 2.67
CA GLU A 162 21.11 -8.67 3.71
C GLU A 162 21.90 -7.36 3.63
N ALA A 163 23.23 -7.40 3.66
CA ALA A 163 24.06 -6.21 3.59
C ALA A 163 23.81 -5.37 2.33
N PHE A 164 23.63 -6.03 1.17
CA PHE A 164 23.36 -5.34 -0.09
C PHE A 164 22.03 -4.59 -0.05
N TYR A 165 20.93 -5.25 0.33
CA TYR A 165 19.62 -4.61 0.33
C TYR A 165 19.44 -3.65 1.50
N THR A 166 20.05 -3.91 2.66
CA THR A 166 20.09 -2.96 3.78
C THR A 166 20.80 -1.66 3.38
N SER A 167 21.95 -1.73 2.70
CA SER A 167 22.64 -0.52 2.19
C SER A 167 21.82 0.30 1.19
N LYS A 168 20.92 -0.36 0.45
CA LYS A 168 20.01 0.25 -0.53
C LYS A 168 18.65 0.65 0.06
N GLY A 169 18.44 0.50 1.37
CA GLY A 169 17.14 0.76 1.99
C GLY A 169 16.02 -0.16 1.49
N TRP A 170 16.37 -1.35 1.02
CA TRP A 170 15.48 -2.35 0.43
C TRP A 170 14.76 -1.85 -0.83
N PHE A 171 15.45 -1.14 -1.72
CA PHE A 171 14.92 -0.73 -3.02
C PHE A 171 15.31 -1.69 -4.15
N VAL A 172 14.40 -1.85 -5.12
CA VAL A 172 14.63 -2.49 -6.41
C VAL A 172 14.32 -1.46 -7.50
N GLY A 173 15.37 -0.86 -8.06
CA GLY A 173 15.23 0.30 -8.94
C GLY A 173 14.67 1.50 -8.19
N LYS A 174 13.59 2.11 -8.70
CA LYS A 174 12.95 3.30 -8.10
C LYS A 174 11.94 2.98 -6.99
N ASN A 175 11.56 1.71 -6.83
CA ASN A 175 10.50 1.27 -5.92
C ASN A 175 11.06 0.48 -4.75
N LYS A 176 10.40 0.56 -3.58
CA LYS A 176 10.71 -0.29 -2.43
C LYS A 176 10.38 -1.74 -2.75
N MET A 177 11.21 -2.67 -2.29
CA MET A 177 11.01 -4.11 -2.45
C MET A 177 9.65 -4.51 -1.86
N VAL A 178 8.92 -5.33 -2.59
CA VAL A 178 7.61 -5.84 -2.15
C VAL A 178 7.74 -7.28 -1.62
N ASP A 179 8.56 -8.08 -2.29
CA ASP A 179 8.80 -9.48 -1.93
C ASP A 179 10.31 -9.77 -1.97
N TRP A 180 10.91 -9.92 -0.79
CA TRP A 180 12.32 -10.26 -0.66
C TRP A 180 12.62 -11.69 -1.09
N LYS A 181 11.65 -12.61 -0.99
CA LYS A 181 11.82 -14.00 -1.45
C LYS A 181 11.95 -14.05 -2.98
N ALA A 182 11.23 -13.18 -3.71
CA ALA A 182 11.40 -13.04 -5.16
C ALA A 182 12.81 -12.58 -5.55
N ALA A 183 13.37 -11.64 -4.81
CA ALA A 183 14.73 -11.17 -5.04
C ALA A 183 15.78 -12.24 -4.71
N VAL A 184 15.62 -13.02 -3.63
CA VAL A 184 16.48 -14.19 -3.34
C VAL A 184 16.44 -15.23 -4.47
N ARG A 185 15.25 -15.55 -5.01
CA ARG A 185 15.11 -16.50 -6.14
C ARG A 185 15.91 -16.10 -7.37
N ASN A 186 16.05 -14.79 -7.61
CA ASN A 186 16.88 -14.25 -8.69
C ASN A 186 18.37 -14.14 -8.29
N TRP A 187 18.67 -13.79 -7.04
CA TRP A 187 20.03 -13.73 -6.51
C TRP A 187 20.78 -15.04 -6.72
N ILE A 188 20.16 -16.16 -6.34
CA ILE A 188 20.74 -17.51 -6.43
C ILE A 188 21.15 -17.90 -7.86
N LYS A 189 20.54 -17.32 -8.91
CA LYS A 189 20.91 -17.61 -10.30
C LYS A 189 22.35 -17.17 -10.63
N ASN A 190 22.86 -16.19 -9.90
CA ASN A 190 24.20 -15.62 -10.11
C ASN A 190 25.21 -16.07 -9.05
N VAL A 191 24.80 -16.90 -8.08
CA VAL A 191 25.69 -17.44 -7.05
C VAL A 191 26.52 -18.56 -7.66
N LYS A 192 27.84 -18.44 -7.57
CA LYS A 192 28.74 -19.50 -8.01
C LYS A 192 28.65 -20.67 -7.03
N PRO A 193 28.46 -21.92 -7.50
CA PRO A 193 28.51 -23.09 -6.62
C PRO A 193 29.89 -23.14 -5.96
N THR A 194 29.94 -23.54 -4.70
CA THR A 194 31.20 -23.67 -3.97
C THR A 194 32.00 -24.82 -4.58
N ASN A 195 33.11 -24.53 -5.26
CA ASN A 195 34.13 -25.55 -5.52
C ASN A 195 34.65 -26.04 -4.17
N GLY A 196 34.65 -27.35 -3.94
CA GLY A 196 34.96 -27.96 -2.66
C GLY A 196 36.35 -27.61 -2.13
N HIS A 197 36.46 -26.50 -1.42
CA HIS A 197 37.52 -26.26 -0.46
C HIS A 197 36.87 -26.12 0.91
N SER A 198 37.04 -27.18 1.69
CA SER A 198 36.73 -27.26 3.11
C SER A 198 37.30 -26.04 3.83
N PHE A 199 36.44 -25.35 4.58
CA PHE A 199 36.92 -24.51 5.67
C PHE A 199 37.39 -25.46 6.77
N GLU A 200 38.69 -25.74 6.82
CA GLU A 200 39.33 -26.39 7.96
C GLU A 200 39.13 -25.48 9.19
N THR A 201 38.42 -26.00 10.18
CA THR A 201 38.28 -25.41 11.51
C THR A 201 39.66 -25.39 12.17
N LEU A 202 40.23 -24.20 12.35
CA LEU A 202 41.36 -23.98 13.27
C LEU A 202 40.85 -24.03 14.72
N THR A 203 40.67 -25.26 15.21
CA THR A 203 40.85 -25.61 16.63
C THR A 203 42.20 -26.28 16.73
N GLN A 204 43.19 -25.63 17.36
CA GLN A 204 44.02 -26.22 18.43
C GLN A 204 45.10 -25.22 18.92
N GLU A 205 45.19 -25.10 20.26
CA GLU A 205 46.40 -24.87 21.07
C GLU A 205 47.19 -23.54 20.99
N LYS A 206 46.86 -22.65 21.94
CA LYS A 206 47.88 -21.89 22.69
C LYS A 206 48.02 -22.49 24.08
N SER A 207 48.96 -23.43 24.23
CA SER A 207 49.59 -23.80 25.49
C SER A 207 51.10 -23.97 25.24
N LEU A 208 51.91 -23.32 26.07
CA LEU A 208 53.37 -23.30 26.15
C LEU A 208 54.17 -22.62 25.01
N MET A 209 54.47 -21.34 25.21
CA MET A 209 55.80 -20.84 25.66
C MET A 209 55.56 -19.61 26.54
#